data_AF-A0A352WVI4-F1
#
_entry.id   AF-A0A352WVI4-F1
#
_cell.length_a   1.000
_cell.length_b   1.000
_cell.length_c   1.000
_cell.angle_alpha   90.00
_cell.angle_beta   90.00
_cell.angle_gamma   90.00
#
_symmetry.space_group_name_H-M   'P 1'
#
loop_
_entity.id
_entity.type
_entity.pdbx_description
1 polymer ?
#
loop_
_entity_poly.entity_id
_entity_poly.type
_entity_poly.pdbx_seq_one_letter_code
_entity_poly.pdbx_strand_id
1 'polypeptide(L)' 'EYDSRVTNEELEAMGAGALRWAAVNGDEKKGCFMAGQIAGLVKKEQTVHEIIQEIFSQAEEILKGAGKWVK' A
#
# COMPACT_ATOMS: atom_id res chain seq x y z
N GLU A 1 1.25 -3.02 -23.71
CA GLU A 1 1.80 -4.32 -23.32
C GLU A 1 0.94 -5.40 -23.94
N TYR A 2 1.42 -6.04 -25.00
CA TYR A 2 0.81 -7.23 -25.59
C TYR A 2 1.96 -8.08 -26.09
N ASP A 3 2.26 -9.15 -25.37
CA ASP A 3 3.20 -10.16 -25.82
C ASP A 3 2.40 -11.27 -26.48
N SER A 4 2.50 -11.39 -27.81
CA SER A 4 1.80 -12.41 -28.58
C SER A 4 2.29 -13.84 -28.31
N ARG A 5 3.30 -14.01 -27.44
CA ARG A 5 3.87 -15.31 -27.06
C ARG A 5 3.24 -15.91 -25.79
N VAL A 6 2.44 -15.14 -25.05
CA VAL A 6 1.77 -15.59 -23.82
C VAL A 6 0.27 -15.53 -24.04
N THR A 7 -0.42 -16.64 -23.79
CA THR A 7 -1.89 -16.67 -23.86
C THR A 7 -2.50 -15.94 -22.67
N ASN A 8 -3.73 -15.43 -22.83
CA ASN A 8 -4.45 -14.82 -21.71
C ASN A 8 -4.62 -15.78 -20.52
N GLU A 9 -4.81 -17.08 -20.79
CA GLU A 9 -4.95 -18.09 -19.74
C GLU A 9 -3.64 -18.28 -18.95
N GLU A 10 -2.50 -18.30 -19.62
CA GLU A 10 -1.19 -18.33 -18.97
C GLU A 10 -0.95 -17.06 -18.14
N LEU A 11 -1.34 -15.89 -18.66
CA LEU A 11 -1.22 -14.62 -17.94
C LEU A 11 -2.05 -14.61 -16.65
N GLU A 12 -3.31 -15.06 -16.70
CA GLU A 12 -4.18 -15.18 -15.53
C GLU A 12 -3.63 -16.21 -14.53
N ALA A 13 -3.10 -17.33 -15.03
CA ALA A 13 -2.48 -18.36 -14.18
C ALA A 13 -1.26 -17.83 -13.41
N MET A 14 -0.51 -16.88 -13.97
CA MET A 14 0.61 -16.23 -13.26
C MET A 14 0.15 -15.38 -12.06
N GLY A 15 -1.01 -14.72 -12.16
CA GLY A 15 -1.57 -13.88 -11.10
C GLY A 15 -2.43 -14.63 -10.08
N ALA A 16 -2.96 -15.80 -10.45
CA ALA A 16 -3.91 -16.56 -9.67
C ALA A 16 -3.39 -16.88 -8.25
N GLY A 17 -4.00 -16.25 -7.24
CA GLY A 17 -3.66 -16.47 -5.83
C GLY A 17 -2.36 -15.80 -5.36
N ALA A 18 -1.68 -15.02 -6.20
CA ALA A 18 -0.41 -14.36 -5.84
C ALA A 18 -0.55 -13.43 -4.62
N LEU A 19 -1.68 -12.72 -4.47
CA LEU A 19 -1.93 -11.88 -3.30
C LEU A 19 -1.96 -12.70 -2.00
N ARG A 20 -2.58 -13.89 -2.01
CA ARG A 20 -2.64 -14.77 -0.83
C ARG A 20 -1.24 -15.29 -0.46
N TRP A 21 -0.43 -15.64 -1.46
CA TRP A 21 0.95 -16.06 -1.25
C TRP A 21 1.78 -14.98 -0.56
N ALA A 22 1.61 -13.71 -0.94
CA ALA A 22 2.26 -12.60 -0.25
C ALA A 22 1.67 -12.35 1.15
N ALA A 23 0.37 -12.08 1.25
CA ALA A 23 -0.25 -11.55 2.46
C ALA A 23 -0.35 -12.57 3.61
N VAL A 24 -0.51 -13.87 3.30
CA VAL A 24 -0.67 -14.92 4.31
C VAL A 24 0.63 -15.68 4.54
N ASN A 25 1.34 -16.01 3.46
CA ASN A 25 2.51 -16.91 3.53
C ASN A 25 3.85 -16.17 3.48
N GLY A 26 3.87 -14.87 3.18
CA GLY A 26 5.11 -14.09 3.07
C GLY A 26 6.02 -14.54 1.91
N ASP A 27 5.48 -15.15 0.85
CA ASP A 27 6.29 -15.68 -0.25
C ASP A 27 6.73 -14.56 -1.21
N GLU A 28 7.96 -14.08 -1.06
CA GLU A 28 8.57 -13.04 -1.91
C GLU A 28 8.78 -13.43 -3.37
N LYS A 29 8.76 -14.74 -3.70
CA LYS A 29 9.04 -15.24 -5.06
C LYS A 29 7.77 -15.43 -5.88
N LYS A 30 6.71 -15.92 -5.25
CA LYS A 30 5.42 -16.21 -5.90
C LYS A 30 4.33 -15.18 -5.55
N GLY A 31 4.57 -14.38 -4.52
CA GLY A 31 3.59 -13.44 -3.99
C GLY A 31 3.56 -12.11 -4.73
N CYS A 32 2.38 -11.52 -4.80
CA CYS A 32 2.19 -10.13 -5.21
C CYS A 32 1.98 -9.25 -3.97
N PHE A 33 3.02 -8.51 -3.56
CA PHE A 33 2.96 -7.56 -2.45
C PHE A 33 2.34 -6.24 -2.90
N MET A 34 1.01 -6.19 -2.88
CA MET A 34 0.28 -4.98 -3.27
C MET A 34 0.48 -3.86 -2.23
N ALA A 35 1.14 -2.77 -2.64
CA ALA A 35 1.32 -1.57 -1.83
C ALA A 35 1.29 -0.31 -2.71
N GLY A 36 0.75 0.79 -2.17
CA GLY A 36 0.79 2.10 -2.84
C GLY A 36 2.14 2.79 -2.68
N GLN A 37 2.39 3.83 -3.48
CA GLN A 37 3.64 4.61 -3.42
C GLN A 37 3.92 5.20 -2.02
N ILE A 38 2.87 5.49 -1.25
CA ILE A 38 2.95 5.99 0.12
C ILE A 38 3.67 5.04 1.09
N ALA A 39 3.80 3.75 0.74
CA ALA A 39 4.49 2.76 1.57
C ALA A 39 5.92 3.18 1.93
N GLY A 40 6.59 3.96 1.07
CA GLY A 40 7.91 4.52 1.35
C GLY A 40 7.95 5.49 2.55
N LEU A 41 6.82 6.08 2.95
CA LEU A 41 6.71 6.96 4.12
C LEU A 41 6.33 6.21 5.41
N VAL A 42 5.91 4.95 5.34
CA VAL A 42 5.62 4.14 6.52
C VAL A 42 6.93 3.61 7.10
N LYS A 43 7.33 4.11 8.26
CA LYS A 43 8.65 3.83 8.88
C LYS A 43 8.59 2.99 10.16
N LYS A 44 7.39 2.64 10.63
CA LYS A 44 7.18 1.91 11.88
C LYS A 44 5.95 1.03 11.80
N GLU A 45 6.00 -0.08 12.52
CA GLU A 45 4.83 -0.89 12.83
C GLU A 45 4.07 -0.24 14.00
N GLN A 46 2.76 -0.22 13.91
CA GLN A 46 1.88 0.45 14.87
C GLN A 46 0.57 -0.31 15.00
N THR A 47 -0.05 -0.18 16.16
CA THR A 47 -1.43 -0.60 16.34
C THR A 47 -2.38 0.29 15.52
N VAL A 48 -3.55 -0.26 15.17
CA VAL A 48 -4.60 0.52 14.49
C VAL A 48 -4.97 1.78 15.28
N HIS A 49 -4.99 1.68 16.61
CA HIS A 49 -5.28 2.81 17.49
C HIS A 49 -4.26 3.95 17.34
N GLU A 50 -2.97 3.63 17.39
CA GLU A 50 -1.88 4.60 17.24
C GLU A 50 -1.88 5.24 15.84
N ILE A 51 -2.10 4.45 14.79
CA ILE A 51 -2.17 4.97 13.41
C ILE A 51 -3.28 6.01 13.29
N ILE A 52 -4.48 5.70 13.78
CA ILE A 52 -5.62 6.62 13.72
C ILE A 52 -5.30 7.87 14.54
N GLN A 53 -4.88 7.74 15.80
CA GLN A 53 -4.58 8.90 16.63
C GLN A 53 -3.52 9.81 15.99
N GLU A 54 -2.42 9.23 15.51
CA GLU A 54 -1.34 9.99 14.89
C GLU A 54 -1.79 10.76 13.65
N ILE A 55 -2.50 10.11 12.72
CA ILE A 55 -2.97 10.76 11.49
C ILE A 55 -3.87 11.95 11.82
N PHE A 56 -4.83 11.78 12.73
CA PHE A 56 -5.78 12.84 13.06
C PHE A 56 -5.13 13.98 13.86
N SER A 57 -4.24 13.67 14.81
CA SER A 57 -3.51 14.70 15.56
C SER A 57 -2.58 15.53 14.65
N GLN A 58 -1.85 14.89 13.74
CA GLN A 58 -1.01 15.59 12.76
C GLN A 58 -1.85 16.46 11.81
N ALA A 59 -2.99 15.94 11.33
CA ALA A 59 -3.89 16.71 10.49
C ALA A 59 -4.43 17.95 11.21
N GLU A 60 -4.84 17.84 12.47
CA GLU A 60 -5.33 18.97 13.27
C GLU A 60 -4.25 20.04 13.45
N GLU A 61 -3.01 19.65 13.75
CA GLU A 61 -1.88 20.57 13.90
C GLU A 61 -1.62 21.35 12.61
N ILE A 62 -1.56 20.65 11.47
CA ILE A 62 -1.35 21.25 10.14
C ILE A 62 -2.47 22.23 9.80
N LEU A 63 -3.73 21.82 10.00
CA LEU A 63 -4.89 22.65 9.66
C LEU A 63 -5.02 23.88 10.55
N LYS A 64 -4.70 23.79 11.85
CA LYS A 64 -4.61 24.97 12.73
C LYS A 64 -3.53 25.95 12.25
N GLY A 65 -2.40 25.43 11.76
CA GLY A 65 -1.34 26.22 11.16
C GLY A 65 -1.75 26.92 9.86
N ALA A 66 -2.80 26.45 9.18
CA ALA A 66 -3.23 26.96 7.88
C ALA A 66 -3.65 28.44 7.92
N GLY A 67 -4.18 28.91 9.07
CA GLY A 67 -4.57 30.31 9.26
C GLY A 67 -3.43 31.31 9.04
N LYS A 68 -2.17 30.88 9.17
CA LYS A 68 -0.98 31.72 8.85
C LYS A 68 -0.89 32.08 7.37
N TRP A 69 -1.53 31.31 6.51
CA TRP A 69 -1.44 31.42 5.05
C TRP A 69 -2.72 31.99 4.42
N VAL A 70 -3.77 32.22 5.23
CA VAL A 70 -5.01 32.86 4.80
C VAL A 70 -4.83 34.37 4.96
N LYS A 71 -4.88 35.11 3.84
CA LYS A 71 -4.91 36.57 3.80
C LYS A 71 -6.34 37.09 3.91
#